data_AF-A0A956TUK4-F1
#
_entry.id   AF-A0A956TUK4-F1
#
_cell.length_a   1.000
_cell.length_b   1.000
_cell.length_c   1.000
_cell.angle_alpha   90.00
_cell.angle_beta   90.00
_cell.angle_gamma   90.00
#
_symmetry.space_group_name_H-M   'P 1'
#
loop_
_entity.id
_entity.type
_entity.pdbx_description
1 polymer ?
#
loop_
_entity_poly.entity_id
_entity_poly.type
_entity_poly.pdbx_seq_one_letter_code
_entity_poly.pdbx_strand_id
1 'polypeptide(L)'
;KLHQCGLPKEMAVELFKPFVINKLIERGESQNIKSAKKKIERQETVVWDVLEEVIKGHPVMLNRAPTLHRLGIQAFEPVLVEGRAIQIHPLVCSAFNADFDGDQMAVHVPLSIEAQTEARMLMLATNNILLPATGKPAITPSQDMIIGIYYLTLDNPTQQPGQGMTFYNFDEVLSAFEVGVVSVHSKIKVRDENGEILETTPGRIIFNNTVREALYS
;
A
#
# COMPACT_ATOMS: atom_id res chain seq x y z
N LYS A 1 1.72 -2.08 -0.83
CA LYS A 1 2.44 -1.43 0.29
C LYS A 1 2.39 0.09 0.11
N LEU A 2 2.62 0.91 1.16
CA LEU A 2 2.49 2.38 1.07
C LEU A 2 3.48 3.05 0.10
N HIS A 3 4.72 2.57 0.00
CA HIS A 3 5.75 3.13 -0.88
C HIS A 3 5.67 2.63 -2.34
N GLN A 4 4.72 1.75 -2.67
CA GLN A 4 4.64 1.13 -3.99
C GLN A 4 3.46 1.67 -4.78
N CYS A 5 3.61 1.75 -6.10
CA CYS A 5 2.52 2.00 -7.03
C CYS A 5 2.50 0.95 -8.14
N GLY A 6 1.32 0.55 -8.60
CA GLY A 6 1.16 -0.29 -9.78
C GLY A 6 1.32 0.54 -11.04
N LEU A 7 2.31 0.21 -11.88
CA LEU A 7 2.55 0.86 -13.16
C LEU A 7 2.21 -0.09 -14.31
N PRO A 8 1.32 0.30 -15.24
CA PRO A 8 1.00 -0.50 -16.42
C PRO A 8 2.24 -0.87 -17.24
N LYS A 9 2.31 -2.13 -17.67
CA LYS A 9 3.40 -2.65 -18.51
C LYS A 9 3.65 -1.81 -19.77
N GLU A 10 2.60 -1.47 -20.51
CA GLU A 10 2.69 -0.66 -21.74
C GLU A 10 3.31 0.72 -21.46
N MET A 11 2.87 1.38 -20.37
CA MET A 11 3.37 2.69 -19.96
C MET A 11 4.83 2.61 -19.49
N ALA A 12 5.18 1.58 -18.72
CA ALA A 12 6.52 1.37 -18.21
C ALA A 12 7.53 1.17 -19.35
N VAL A 13 7.18 0.40 -20.39
CA VAL A 13 8.05 0.21 -21.57
C VAL A 13 8.36 1.54 -22.26
N GLU A 14 7.36 2.41 -22.42
CA GLU A 14 7.57 3.71 -23.06
C GLU A 14 8.43 4.64 -22.21
N LEU A 15 8.16 4.72 -20.90
CA LEU A 15 8.92 5.57 -19.97
C LEU A 15 10.38 5.14 -19.83
N PHE A 16 10.64 3.83 -19.76
CA PHE A 16 11.97 3.26 -19.55
C PHE A 16 12.66 2.81 -20.84
N LYS A 17 12.10 3.14 -22.02
CA LYS A 17 12.60 2.70 -23.33
C LYS A 17 14.13 2.87 -23.52
N PRO A 18 14.76 4.01 -23.18
CA PRO A 18 16.21 4.16 -23.34
C PRO A 18 17.01 3.19 -22.46
N PHE A 19 16.56 2.96 -21.23
CA PHE A 19 17.21 2.06 -20.27
C PHE A 19 17.08 0.61 -20.70
N VAL A 20 15.89 0.21 -21.15
CA VAL A 20 15.64 -1.14 -21.68
C VAL A 20 16.50 -1.42 -22.92
N ILE A 21 16.61 -0.45 -23.85
CA ILE A 21 17.47 -0.58 -25.03
C ILE A 21 18.93 -0.81 -24.62
N ASN A 22 19.45 0.00 -23.70
CA ASN A 22 20.84 -0.13 -23.25
C ASN A 22 21.07 -1.50 -22.60
N LYS A 23 20.15 -1.93 -21.74
CA LYS A 23 20.25 -3.20 -21.01
C LYS A 23 20.12 -4.43 -21.92
N LEU A 24 19.31 -4.37 -22.98
CA LEU A 24 19.22 -5.42 -24.00
C LEU A 24 20.54 -5.58 -24.78
N ILE A 25 21.26 -4.48 -25.03
CA ILE A 25 22.56 -4.53 -25.69
C ILE A 25 23.62 -5.07 -24.73
N GLU A 26 23.63 -4.61 -23.48
CA GLU A 26 24.54 -5.11 -22.43
C GLU A 26 24.42 -6.62 -22.19
N ARG A 27 23.19 -7.16 -22.22
CA ARG A 27 22.93 -8.60 -22.08
C ARG A 27 23.25 -9.42 -23.34
N GLY A 28 23.60 -8.78 -24.46
CA GLY A 28 23.82 -9.46 -25.75
C GLY A 28 22.54 -9.91 -26.45
N GLU A 29 21.37 -9.57 -25.92
CA GLU A 29 20.05 -9.88 -26.50
C GLU A 29 19.77 -9.06 -27.77
N SER A 30 20.51 -7.97 -28.00
CA SER A 30 20.42 -7.15 -29.20
C SER A 30 21.79 -6.65 -29.63
N GLN A 31 22.09 -6.78 -30.93
CA GLN A 31 23.38 -6.36 -31.48
C GLN A 31 23.50 -4.84 -31.68
N ASN A 32 22.37 -4.13 -31.83
CA ASN A 32 22.35 -2.69 -32.08
C ASN A 32 21.02 -2.05 -31.64
N ILE A 33 21.02 -0.72 -31.54
CA ILE A 33 19.87 0.09 -31.09
C ILE A 33 18.63 -0.16 -31.97
N LYS A 34 18.80 -0.33 -33.29
CA LYS A 34 17.67 -0.57 -34.21
C LYS A 34 17.00 -1.91 -33.93
N SER A 35 17.80 -2.96 -33.69
CA SER A 35 17.30 -4.29 -33.37
C SER A 35 16.60 -4.30 -32.01
N ALA A 36 17.15 -3.62 -31.00
CA ALA A 36 16.53 -3.50 -29.68
C ALA A 36 15.17 -2.79 -29.76
N LYS A 37 15.08 -1.68 -30.51
CA LYS A 37 13.80 -0.99 -30.77
C LYS A 37 12.77 -1.91 -31.41
N LYS A 38 13.17 -2.71 -32.40
CA LYS A 38 12.29 -3.67 -33.08
C LYS A 38 11.78 -4.77 -32.15
N LYS A 39 12.62 -5.26 -31.21
CA LYS A 39 12.20 -6.22 -30.18
C LYS A 39 11.17 -5.64 -29.23
N ILE A 40 11.35 -4.39 -28.81
CA ILE A 40 10.41 -3.65 -27.96
C ILE A 40 9.07 -3.46 -28.69
N GLU A 41 9.08 -3.03 -29.95
CA GLU A 41 7.87 -2.87 -30.77
C GLU A 41 7.11 -4.18 -30.97
N ARG A 42 7.83 -5.32 -31.02
CA ARG A 42 7.24 -6.67 -31.11
C ARG A 42 6.79 -7.25 -29.77
N GLN A 43 7.03 -6.55 -28.67
CA GLN A 43 6.68 -7.00 -27.31
C GLN A 43 7.23 -8.41 -26.99
N GLU A 44 8.46 -8.70 -27.42
CA GLU A 44 9.12 -9.99 -27.14
C GLU A 44 9.22 -10.24 -25.63
N THR A 45 9.11 -11.50 -25.20
CA THR A 45 9.08 -11.88 -23.77
C THR A 45 10.30 -11.38 -22.99
N VAL A 46 11.47 -11.43 -23.60
CA VAL A 46 12.75 -10.96 -23.04
C VAL A 46 12.71 -9.49 -22.63
N VAL A 47 11.88 -8.66 -23.28
CA VAL A 47 11.75 -7.23 -22.96
C VAL A 47 11.14 -7.04 -21.57
N TRP A 48 10.20 -7.91 -21.18
CA TRP A 48 9.55 -7.82 -19.86
C TRP A 48 10.50 -8.18 -18.72
N ASP A 49 11.33 -9.21 -18.91
CA ASP A 49 12.34 -9.62 -17.93
C ASP A 49 13.38 -8.52 -17.71
N VAL A 50 13.80 -7.84 -18.78
CA VAL A 50 14.74 -6.72 -18.72
C VAL A 50 14.08 -5.50 -18.08
N LEU A 51 12.81 -5.23 -18.41
CA LEU A 51 12.07 -4.11 -17.84
C LEU A 51 11.93 -4.25 -16.31
N GLU A 52 11.63 -5.45 -15.81
CA GLU A 52 11.51 -5.72 -14.38
C GLU A 52 12.86 -5.49 -13.65
N GLU A 53 13.98 -5.86 -14.26
CA GLU A 53 15.31 -5.56 -13.72
C GLU A 53 15.58 -4.05 -13.68
N VAL A 54 15.27 -3.33 -14.77
CA VAL A 54 15.52 -1.89 -14.88
C VAL A 54 14.69 -1.09 -13.88
N ILE A 55 13.44 -1.48 -13.64
CA ILE A 55 12.53 -0.80 -12.72
C ILE A 55 12.92 -1.04 -11.26
N LYS A 56 13.56 -2.18 -10.96
CA LYS A 56 13.94 -2.54 -9.61
C LYS A 56 14.97 -1.55 -9.05
N GLY A 57 14.53 -0.76 -8.07
CA GLY A 57 15.37 0.28 -7.46
C GLY A 57 15.28 1.65 -8.14
N HIS A 58 14.46 1.82 -9.17
CA HIS A 58 14.25 3.09 -9.86
C HIS A 58 12.90 3.73 -9.43
N PRO A 59 12.89 4.76 -8.57
CA PRO A 59 11.64 5.37 -8.11
C PRO A 59 10.99 6.18 -9.25
N VAL A 60 9.65 6.27 -9.23
CA VAL A 60 8.86 7.15 -10.12
C VAL A 60 8.11 8.17 -9.29
N MET A 61 7.87 9.36 -9.84
CA MET A 61 7.06 10.39 -9.19
C MET A 61 5.67 10.42 -9.80
N LEU A 62 4.66 10.37 -8.94
CA LEU A 62 3.26 10.58 -9.32
C LEU A 62 2.85 12.00 -8.98
N ASN A 63 2.12 12.64 -9.88
CA ASN A 63 1.56 13.97 -9.70
C ASN A 63 0.09 14.00 -10.16
N ARG A 64 -0.78 14.65 -9.39
CA ARG A 64 -2.15 14.96 -9.81
C ARG A 64 -2.32 16.47 -9.96
N ALA A 65 -2.84 16.91 -11.11
CA ALA A 65 -3.19 18.30 -11.33
C ALA A 65 -4.62 18.58 -10.82
N PRO A 66 -4.89 19.74 -10.21
CA PRO A 66 -3.95 20.82 -9.85
C PRO A 66 -3.11 20.49 -8.61
N THR A 67 -1.82 20.81 -8.63
CA THR A 67 -0.92 20.59 -7.49
C THR A 67 -1.02 21.77 -6.50
N LEU A 68 -1.76 21.59 -5.40
CA LEU A 68 -1.98 22.66 -4.41
C LEU A 68 -0.88 22.77 -3.34
N HIS A 69 -0.18 21.68 -3.08
CA HIS A 69 0.84 21.61 -2.04
C HIS A 69 1.85 20.50 -2.34
N ARG A 70 2.99 20.50 -1.64
CA ARG A 70 4.09 19.56 -1.89
C ARG A 70 3.68 18.08 -1.90
N LEU A 71 2.68 17.69 -1.10
CA LEU A 71 2.21 16.31 -1.03
C LEU A 71 1.44 15.85 -2.28
N GLY A 72 1.12 16.77 -3.20
CA GLY A 72 0.52 16.44 -4.49
C GLY A 72 1.53 15.85 -5.49
N ILE A 73 2.82 15.79 -5.11
CA ILE A 73 3.86 15.04 -5.83
C ILE A 73 4.57 14.13 -4.83
N GLN A 74 4.58 12.83 -5.07
CA GLN A 74 5.29 11.86 -4.23
C GLN A 74 5.99 10.82 -5.09
N ALA A 75 7.08 10.27 -4.57
CA ALA A 75 7.80 9.17 -5.19
C ALA A 75 7.31 7.81 -4.68
N PHE A 76 7.32 6.84 -5.58
CA PHE A 76 6.92 5.45 -5.34
C PHE A 76 7.87 4.49 -6.05
N GLU A 77 7.98 3.27 -5.53
CA GLU A 77 8.60 2.16 -6.25
C GLU A 77 7.57 1.52 -7.19
N PRO A 78 7.85 1.43 -8.50
CA PRO A 78 6.89 0.85 -9.43
C PRO A 78 6.85 -0.67 -9.28
N VAL A 79 5.65 -1.22 -9.31
CA VAL A 79 5.38 -2.64 -9.48
C VAL A 79 4.64 -2.80 -10.80
N LEU A 80 5.13 -3.67 -11.67
CA LEU A 80 4.49 -3.92 -12.96
C LEU A 80 3.12 -4.56 -12.74
N VAL A 81 2.08 -3.98 -13.33
CA VAL A 81 0.72 -4.52 -13.28
C VAL A 81 0.15 -4.70 -14.69
N GLU A 82 -0.78 -5.65 -14.81
CA GLU A 82 -1.58 -5.81 -16.01
C GLU A 82 -2.65 -4.71 -16.13
N GLY A 83 -3.06 -4.42 -17.35
CA GLY A 83 -4.05 -3.38 -17.65
C GLY A 83 -3.43 -2.02 -18.00
N ARG A 84 -4.25 -0.96 -17.93
CA ARG A 84 -3.88 0.41 -18.36
C ARG A 84 -4.04 1.47 -17.27
N ALA A 85 -4.42 1.09 -16.07
CA ALA A 85 -4.64 2.00 -14.95
C ALA A 85 -3.47 1.96 -13.98
N ILE A 86 -3.08 3.13 -13.47
CA ILE A 86 -2.11 3.25 -12.38
C ILE A 86 -2.82 2.84 -11.08
N GLN A 87 -2.17 2.02 -10.27
CA GLN A 87 -2.69 1.64 -8.96
C GLN A 87 -1.92 2.38 -7.87
N ILE A 88 -2.62 3.07 -6.99
CA ILE A 88 -2.03 3.78 -5.85
C ILE A 88 -2.62 3.27 -4.54
N HIS A 89 -1.88 3.46 -3.45
CA HIS A 89 -2.34 3.05 -2.13
C HIS A 89 -3.49 3.95 -1.65
N PRO A 90 -4.61 3.41 -1.11
CA PRO A 90 -5.76 4.25 -0.69
C PRO A 90 -5.40 5.35 0.33
N LEU A 91 -4.46 5.08 1.23
CA LEU A 91 -4.00 6.07 2.23
C LEU A 91 -3.24 7.27 1.64
N VAL A 92 -2.76 7.21 0.39
CA VAL A 92 -2.13 8.38 -0.25
C VAL A 92 -3.12 9.21 -1.05
N CYS A 93 -4.34 8.72 -1.29
CA CYS A 93 -5.36 9.45 -2.06
C CYS A 93 -5.72 10.80 -1.43
N SER A 94 -5.75 10.88 -0.09
CA SER A 94 -5.97 12.13 0.65
C SER A 94 -4.89 13.18 0.34
N ALA A 95 -3.63 12.75 0.19
CA ALA A 95 -2.50 13.61 -0.14
C ALA A 95 -2.56 14.11 -1.60
N PHE A 96 -3.13 13.34 -2.53
CA PHE A 96 -3.36 13.80 -3.89
C PHE A 96 -4.68 14.53 -4.10
N ASN A 97 -5.53 14.57 -3.05
CA ASN A 97 -6.93 14.97 -3.12
C ASN A 97 -7.69 14.20 -4.24
N ALA A 98 -7.32 12.94 -4.46
CA ALA A 98 -7.78 12.11 -5.57
C ALA A 98 -8.88 11.15 -5.15
N ASP A 99 -9.77 10.83 -6.07
CA ASP A 99 -10.72 9.72 -5.99
C ASP A 99 -10.55 8.78 -7.20
N PHE A 100 -11.44 7.79 -7.33
CA PHE A 100 -11.35 6.75 -8.35
C PHE A 100 -12.50 6.83 -9.36
N ASP A 101 -13.01 8.03 -9.64
CA ASP A 101 -14.15 8.24 -10.55
C ASP A 101 -13.76 8.59 -12.00
N GLY A 102 -12.46 8.70 -12.28
CA GLY A 102 -11.93 9.13 -13.58
C GLY A 102 -10.68 10.01 -13.51
N ASP A 103 -10.23 10.34 -12.30
CA ASP A 103 -8.99 11.07 -12.05
C ASP A 103 -7.77 10.51 -12.80
N GLN A 104 -6.94 11.43 -13.30
CA GLN A 104 -5.72 11.11 -14.04
C GLN A 104 -4.49 11.61 -13.27
N MET A 105 -3.41 10.83 -13.33
CA MET A 105 -2.12 11.18 -12.74
C MET A 105 -1.03 11.15 -13.79
N ALA A 106 -0.11 12.11 -13.71
CA ALA A 106 1.12 12.11 -14.48
C ALA A 106 2.19 11.29 -13.76
N VAL A 107 2.98 10.53 -14.55
CA VAL A 107 4.13 9.77 -14.06
C VAL A 107 5.40 10.41 -14.61
N HIS A 108 6.35 10.71 -13.74
CA HIS A 108 7.65 11.25 -14.10
C HIS A 108 8.76 10.31 -13.64
N VAL A 109 9.78 10.12 -14.49
CA VAL A 109 10.94 9.27 -14.19
C VAL A 109 12.16 10.15 -13.92
N PRO A 110 12.71 10.18 -12.69
CA PRO A 110 13.97 10.85 -12.40
C PRO A 110 15.12 10.13 -13.13
N LEU A 111 15.93 10.86 -13.90
CA LEU A 111 16.97 10.25 -14.73
C LEU A 111 18.34 10.24 -14.06
N SER A 112 18.76 11.34 -13.43
CA SER A 112 20.08 11.43 -12.80
C SER A 112 20.12 10.67 -11.47
N ILE A 113 21.32 10.25 -11.05
CA ILE A 113 21.52 9.51 -9.80
C ILE A 113 21.14 10.40 -8.61
N GLU A 114 21.44 11.68 -8.67
CA GLU A 114 21.09 12.68 -7.66
C GLU A 114 19.58 12.79 -7.52
N ALA A 115 18.84 12.89 -8.64
CA ALA A 115 17.39 12.99 -8.64
C ALA A 115 16.72 11.70 -8.14
N GLN A 116 17.24 10.53 -8.51
CA GLN A 116 16.75 9.24 -7.99
C GLN A 116 16.98 9.12 -6.47
N THR A 117 18.14 9.58 -6.01
CA THR A 117 18.50 9.58 -4.58
C THR A 117 17.60 10.53 -3.79
N GLU A 118 17.38 11.74 -4.30
CA GLU A 118 16.47 12.73 -3.71
C GLU A 118 15.03 12.21 -3.65
N ALA A 119 14.53 11.64 -4.75
CA ALA A 119 13.19 11.05 -4.80
C ALA A 119 13.02 9.97 -3.74
N ARG A 120 14.02 9.11 -3.55
CA ARG A 120 14.01 8.04 -2.56
C ARG A 120 14.14 8.55 -1.12
N MET A 121 15.02 9.52 -0.87
CA MET A 121 15.30 10.02 0.48
C MET A 121 14.26 11.02 0.97
N LEU A 122 13.72 11.87 0.10
CA LEU A 122 12.86 12.99 0.50
C LEU A 122 11.42 12.85 0.02
N MET A 123 11.22 12.33 -1.19
CA MET A 123 9.88 12.35 -1.83
C MET A 123 9.10 11.04 -1.66
N LEU A 124 9.73 9.96 -1.17
CA LEU A 124 9.08 8.67 -1.01
C LEU A 124 7.84 8.80 -0.11
N ALA A 125 6.73 8.16 -0.49
CA ALA A 125 5.45 8.30 0.22
C ALA A 125 5.53 7.96 1.72
N THR A 126 6.41 7.03 2.12
CA THR A 126 6.65 6.67 3.52
C THR A 126 7.27 7.78 4.37
N ASN A 127 7.92 8.78 3.75
CA ASN A 127 8.53 9.90 4.46
C ASN A 127 7.53 11.05 4.66
N ASN A 128 6.40 10.99 3.95
CA ASN A 128 5.42 12.06 3.85
C ASN A 128 4.13 11.73 4.64
N ILE A 129 4.31 11.30 5.89
CA ILE A 129 3.22 10.85 6.78
C ILE A 129 2.46 12.03 7.40
N LEU A 130 3.11 13.18 7.59
CA LEU A 130 2.55 14.35 8.27
C LEU A 130 2.27 15.50 7.30
N LEU A 131 1.18 16.22 7.55
CA LEU A 131 0.85 17.47 6.87
C LEU A 131 1.85 18.57 7.28
N PRO A 132 2.55 19.22 6.33
CA PRO A 132 3.54 20.25 6.66
C PRO A 132 2.97 21.46 7.41
N ALA A 133 1.70 21.79 7.14
CA ALA A 133 1.06 22.97 7.71
C ALA A 133 0.58 22.78 9.16
N THR A 134 0.23 21.56 9.57
CA THR A 134 -0.44 21.31 10.86
C THR A 134 0.22 20.24 11.72
N GLY A 135 1.14 19.45 11.17
CA GLY A 135 1.74 18.30 11.85
C GLY A 135 0.78 17.12 12.06
N LYS A 136 -0.46 17.20 11.57
CA LYS A 136 -1.42 16.10 11.64
C LYS A 136 -1.10 14.99 10.62
N PRO A 137 -1.45 13.72 10.88
CA PRO A 137 -1.26 12.64 9.92
C PRO A 137 -2.02 12.87 8.60
N ALA A 138 -1.32 12.81 7.48
CA ALA A 138 -1.90 12.88 6.13
C ALA A 138 -2.52 11.53 5.71
N ILE A 139 -1.98 10.42 6.23
CA ILE A 139 -2.34 9.04 5.87
C ILE A 139 -3.45 8.45 6.75
N THR A 140 -4.45 9.26 7.11
CA THR A 140 -5.53 8.80 7.96
C THR A 140 -6.46 7.87 7.17
N PRO A 141 -6.87 6.70 7.73
CA PRO A 141 -7.87 5.84 7.10
C PRO A 141 -9.15 6.62 6.79
N SER A 142 -9.81 6.28 5.69
CA SER A 142 -11.04 6.95 5.23
C SER A 142 -12.14 5.93 4.92
N GLN A 143 -13.39 6.41 4.92
CA GLN A 143 -14.58 5.69 4.44
C GLN A 143 -14.67 4.26 4.99
N ASP A 144 -14.54 3.25 4.12
CA ASP A 144 -14.75 1.83 4.43
C ASP A 144 -13.79 1.30 5.51
N MET A 145 -12.55 1.79 5.55
CA MET A 145 -11.60 1.40 6.61
C MET A 145 -12.11 1.83 7.99
N ILE A 146 -12.68 3.03 8.09
CA ILE A 146 -13.26 3.54 9.35
C ILE A 146 -14.49 2.70 9.70
N ILE A 147 -15.36 2.42 8.74
CA ILE A 147 -16.58 1.63 8.97
C ILE A 147 -16.24 0.22 9.45
N GLY A 148 -15.23 -0.43 8.85
CA GLY A 148 -14.78 -1.75 9.26
C GLY A 148 -14.25 -1.78 10.69
N ILE A 149 -13.38 -0.83 11.05
CA ILE A 149 -12.85 -0.70 12.42
C ILE A 149 -13.98 -0.38 13.41
N TYR A 150 -14.88 0.52 13.04
CA TYR A 150 -16.02 0.90 13.87
C TYR A 150 -16.94 -0.31 14.13
N TYR A 151 -17.30 -1.05 13.07
CA TYR A 151 -18.09 -2.27 13.18
C TYR A 151 -17.39 -3.27 14.11
N LEU A 152 -16.12 -3.60 13.84
CA LEU A 152 -15.35 -4.56 14.61
C LEU A 152 -15.28 -4.21 16.11
N THR A 153 -15.16 -2.93 16.45
CA THR A 153 -14.99 -2.46 17.84
C THR A 153 -16.32 -2.13 18.54
N LEU A 154 -17.43 -2.22 17.83
CA LEU A 154 -18.77 -1.93 18.33
C LEU A 154 -19.15 -2.90 19.44
N ASP A 155 -19.75 -2.36 20.51
CA ASP A 155 -20.38 -3.14 21.57
C ASP A 155 -21.87 -3.26 21.26
N ASN A 156 -22.38 -4.49 21.19
CA ASN A 156 -23.79 -4.73 20.92
C ASN A 156 -24.48 -5.16 22.23
N PRO A 157 -25.42 -4.35 22.78
CA PRO A 157 -26.11 -4.68 24.02
C PRO A 157 -27.18 -5.77 23.84
N THR A 158 -27.52 -6.16 22.60
CA THR A 158 -28.43 -7.29 22.36
C THR A 158 -27.77 -8.62 22.63
N GLN A 159 -28.59 -9.63 22.96
CA GLN A 159 -28.09 -10.95 23.32
C GLN A 159 -27.42 -11.63 22.12
N GLN A 160 -26.10 -11.80 22.21
CA GLN A 160 -25.26 -12.45 21.20
C GLN A 160 -24.83 -13.85 21.70
N PRO A 161 -24.57 -14.80 20.79
CA PRO A 161 -24.00 -16.10 21.14
C PRO A 161 -22.72 -15.96 21.96
N GLY A 162 -22.66 -16.62 23.12
CA GLY A 162 -21.49 -16.59 24.00
C GLY A 162 -21.33 -15.32 24.85
N GLN A 163 -22.37 -14.49 24.96
CA GLN A 163 -22.37 -13.35 25.88
C GLN A 163 -22.21 -13.81 27.34
N GLY A 164 -21.33 -13.13 28.09
CA GLY A 164 -21.04 -13.41 29.49
C GLY A 164 -20.07 -14.57 29.72
N MET A 165 -19.59 -15.24 28.66
CA MET A 165 -18.56 -16.27 28.79
C MET A 165 -17.26 -15.67 29.33
N THR A 166 -16.55 -16.49 30.12
CA THR A 166 -15.26 -16.13 30.70
C THR A 166 -14.18 -16.98 30.07
N PHE A 167 -13.12 -16.34 29.60
CA PHE A 167 -11.98 -16.96 28.92
C PHE A 167 -10.69 -16.72 29.71
N TYR A 168 -9.74 -17.64 29.59
CA TYR A 168 -8.47 -17.63 30.27
C TYR A 168 -7.45 -16.69 29.62
N ASN A 169 -7.42 -16.59 28.30
CA ASN A 169 -6.51 -15.71 27.56
C ASN A 169 -7.13 -15.25 26.23
N PHE A 170 -6.42 -14.36 25.51
CA PHE A 170 -6.89 -13.85 24.21
C PHE A 170 -6.93 -14.95 23.13
N ASP A 171 -6.01 -15.92 23.14
CA ASP A 171 -5.96 -17.01 22.15
C ASP A 171 -7.19 -17.93 22.21
N GLU A 172 -7.69 -18.20 23.43
CA GLU A 172 -8.90 -18.99 23.65
C GLU A 172 -10.13 -18.27 23.10
N VAL A 173 -10.19 -16.94 23.24
CA VAL A 173 -11.25 -16.13 22.64
C VAL A 173 -11.21 -16.20 21.12
N LEU A 174 -10.02 -16.11 20.51
CA LEU A 174 -9.85 -16.20 19.06
C LEU A 174 -10.26 -17.58 18.55
N SER A 175 -9.85 -18.64 19.24
CA SER A 175 -10.24 -20.02 18.92
C SER A 175 -11.77 -20.20 19.02
N ALA A 176 -12.40 -19.67 20.07
CA ALA A 176 -13.85 -19.72 20.24
C ALA A 176 -14.59 -18.92 19.16
N PHE A 177 -14.01 -17.81 18.69
CA PHE A 177 -14.53 -17.01 17.59
C PHE A 177 -14.45 -17.77 16.26
N GLU A 178 -13.32 -18.42 15.96
CA GLU A 178 -13.13 -19.21 14.74
C GLU A 178 -14.09 -20.40 14.64
N VAL A 179 -14.39 -21.05 15.78
CA VAL A 179 -15.35 -22.16 15.85
C VAL A 179 -16.82 -21.66 15.86
N GLY A 180 -17.04 -20.35 16.00
CA GLY A 180 -18.37 -19.73 15.99
C GLY A 180 -19.14 -19.84 17.31
N VAL A 181 -18.43 -20.09 18.42
CA VAL A 181 -19.01 -20.16 19.79
C VAL A 181 -19.36 -18.76 20.30
N VAL A 182 -18.55 -17.76 19.95
CA VAL A 182 -18.77 -16.35 20.28
C VAL A 182 -18.90 -15.52 19.00
N SER A 183 -19.82 -14.55 19.01
CA SER A 183 -19.94 -13.55 17.92
C SER A 183 -18.98 -12.36 18.15
N VAL A 184 -18.64 -11.62 17.08
CA VAL A 184 -17.70 -10.48 17.08
C VAL A 184 -18.02 -9.44 18.16
N HIS A 185 -19.31 -9.16 18.39
CA HIS A 185 -19.79 -8.14 19.34
C HIS A 185 -20.23 -8.73 20.68
N SER A 186 -19.93 -10.00 20.95
CA SER A 186 -20.35 -10.64 22.21
C SER A 186 -19.56 -10.07 23.36
N LYS A 187 -20.24 -9.60 24.39
CA LYS A 187 -19.59 -9.10 25.60
C LYS A 187 -19.06 -10.28 26.41
N ILE A 188 -17.74 -10.35 26.57
CA ILE A 188 -17.04 -11.45 27.23
C ILE A 188 -16.14 -10.94 28.36
N LYS A 189 -15.76 -11.83 29.26
CA LYS A 189 -14.74 -11.58 30.28
C LYS A 189 -13.49 -12.36 29.92
N VAL A 190 -12.35 -11.71 29.87
CA VAL A 190 -11.08 -12.36 29.56
C VAL A 190 -10.01 -11.87 30.52
N ARG A 191 -9.09 -12.74 30.89
CA ARG A 191 -7.93 -12.36 31.70
C ARG A 191 -6.84 -11.79 30.78
N ASP A 192 -6.36 -10.59 31.11
CA ASP A 192 -5.25 -9.93 30.42
C ASP A 192 -3.90 -10.55 30.83
N GLU A 193 -2.83 -10.18 30.14
CA GLU A 193 -1.44 -10.58 30.44
C GLU A 193 -1.03 -10.24 31.88
N ASN A 194 -1.62 -9.19 32.46
CA ASN A 194 -1.39 -8.75 33.85
C ASN A 194 -2.21 -9.55 34.89
N GLY A 195 -3.03 -10.51 34.47
CA GLY A 195 -3.87 -11.31 35.35
C GLY A 195 -5.19 -10.65 35.77
N GLU A 196 -5.46 -9.43 35.30
CA GLU A 196 -6.72 -8.71 35.55
C GLU A 196 -7.85 -9.20 34.63
N ILE A 197 -9.08 -9.24 35.14
CA ILE A 197 -10.25 -9.62 34.34
C ILE A 197 -10.79 -8.37 33.66
N LEU A 198 -10.69 -8.34 32.33
CA LEU A 198 -11.20 -7.28 31.47
C LEU A 198 -12.54 -7.71 30.84
N GLU A 199 -13.49 -6.77 30.79
CA GLU A 199 -14.73 -6.93 30.04
C GLU A 199 -14.55 -6.29 28.65
N THR A 200 -14.62 -7.11 27.60
CA THR A 200 -14.34 -6.68 26.22
C THR A 200 -15.14 -7.48 25.20
N THR A 201 -14.90 -7.27 23.92
CA THR A 201 -15.48 -8.04 22.81
C THR A 201 -14.39 -8.74 22.01
N PRO A 202 -14.66 -9.89 21.35
CA PRO A 202 -13.72 -10.53 20.44
C PRO A 202 -13.19 -9.57 19.36
N GLY A 203 -14.04 -8.71 18.81
CA GLY A 203 -13.61 -7.74 17.80
C GLY A 203 -12.58 -6.74 18.30
N ARG A 204 -12.69 -6.25 19.54
CA ARG A 204 -11.67 -5.38 20.16
C ARG A 204 -10.36 -6.12 20.40
N ILE A 205 -10.41 -7.40 20.76
CA ILE A 205 -9.20 -8.23 20.92
C ILE A 205 -8.49 -8.40 19.57
N ILE A 206 -9.22 -8.72 18.50
CA ILE A 206 -8.66 -8.85 17.15
C ILE A 206 -7.96 -7.55 16.72
N PHE A 207 -8.64 -6.41 16.89
CA PHE A 207 -8.07 -5.11 16.58
C PHE A 207 -6.81 -4.81 17.41
N ASN A 208 -6.87 -4.98 18.73
CA ASN A 208 -5.74 -4.71 19.62
C ASN A 208 -4.56 -5.63 19.38
N ASN A 209 -4.80 -6.92 19.07
CA ASN A 209 -3.73 -7.85 18.74
C ASN A 209 -2.99 -7.40 17.47
N THR A 210 -3.75 -7.04 16.42
CA THR A 210 -3.18 -6.52 15.16
C THR A 210 -2.36 -5.24 15.39
N VAL A 211 -2.85 -4.34 16.25
CA VAL A 211 -2.15 -3.10 16.60
C VAL A 211 -0.89 -3.38 17.42
N ARG A 212 -0.95 -4.30 18.39
CA ARG A 212 0.22 -4.70 19.19
C ARG A 212 1.29 -5.33 18.30
N GLU A 213 0.92 -6.27 17.45
CA GLU A 213 1.84 -6.87 16.48
C GLU A 213 2.54 -5.80 15.63
N ALA A 214 1.80 -4.81 15.14
CA ALA A 214 2.36 -3.71 14.34
C ALA A 214 3.25 -2.73 15.13
N LEU A 215 3.04 -2.58 16.45
CA LEU A 215 3.86 -1.70 17.30
C LEU A 215 5.15 -2.37 17.77
N TYR A 216 5.15 -3.70 17.89
CA TYR A 216 6.29 -4.49 18.38
C TYR A 216 7.06 -5.21 17.27
N SER A 217 6.63 -5.11 16.00
CA SER A 217 7.36 -5.55 14.80
C SER A 217 8.34 -4.52 14.28
#